data_AF-A0A7K2YV47-F1
#
_entry.id   AF-A0A7K2YV47-F1
#
_cell.length_a   1.000
_cell.length_b   1.000
_cell.length_c   1.000
_cell.angle_alpha   90.00
_cell.angle_beta   90.00
_cell.angle_gamma   90.00
#
_symmetry.space_group_name_H-M   'P 1'
#
loop_
_entity.id
_entity.type
_entity.pdbx_description
1 polymer ?
#
loop_
_entity_poly.entity_id
_entity_poly.type
_entity_poly.pdbx_seq_one_letter_code
_entity_poly.pdbx_strand_id
1 'polypeptide(L)'
;ALEAVLGADLYDAETAERYGWVNRAVPADELDDVVDRLARNIAALPEGVIAAAKRAIVPEDLAEGLRREHDAWANQFARPEAERLIRGGLTHGAQTRDGERDLEGLLRGLPG
;
A
#
# COMPACT_ATOMS: atom_id res chain seq x y z
N ALA A 1 3.76 4.47 -10.80
CA ALA A 1 4.51 4.73 -9.55
C ALA A 1 4.47 6.21 -9.16
N LEU A 2 5.09 7.13 -9.92
CA LEU A 2 5.12 8.57 -9.55
C LEU A 2 3.74 9.20 -9.43
N GLU A 3 2.81 8.86 -10.32
CA GLU A 3 1.42 9.33 -10.23
C GLU A 3 0.77 9.00 -8.88
N ALA A 4 0.85 7.73 -8.44
CA ALA A 4 0.28 7.31 -7.16
C ALA A 4 0.96 7.98 -5.95
N VAL A 5 2.30 8.09 -5.97
CA VAL A 5 3.07 8.67 -4.85
C VAL A 5 2.88 10.18 -4.74
N LEU A 6 2.94 10.90 -5.86
CA LEU A 6 2.86 12.37 -5.87
C LEU A 6 1.42 12.88 -5.89
N GLY A 7 0.49 12.11 -6.44
CA GLY A 7 -0.93 12.42 -6.41
C GLY A 7 -1.54 12.22 -5.02
N ALA A 8 -1.13 11.15 -4.33
CA ALA A 8 -1.62 10.79 -2.99
C ALA A 8 -3.16 10.76 -2.93
N ASP A 9 -3.80 10.24 -3.97
CA ASP A 9 -5.24 10.03 -4.04
C ASP A 9 -5.61 8.60 -3.63
N LEU A 10 -6.89 8.42 -3.27
CA LEU A 10 -7.48 7.11 -3.04
C LEU A 10 -7.78 6.41 -4.37
N TYR A 11 -7.12 5.29 -4.63
CA TYR A 11 -7.34 4.46 -5.82
C TYR A 11 -8.34 3.34 -5.52
N ASP A 12 -9.35 3.19 -6.39
CA ASP A 12 -10.24 2.03 -6.34
C ASP A 12 -9.54 0.73 -6.78
N ALA A 13 -10.16 -0.41 -6.47
CA ALA A 13 -9.59 -1.73 -6.72
C ALA A 13 -9.34 -1.98 -8.22
N GLU A 14 -10.24 -1.52 -9.09
CA GLU A 14 -10.13 -1.72 -10.54
C GLU A 14 -8.96 -0.93 -11.13
N THR A 15 -8.74 0.31 -10.66
CA THR A 15 -7.59 1.12 -11.08
C THR A 15 -6.29 0.52 -10.56
N ALA A 16 -6.27 0.08 -9.29
CA ALA A 16 -5.11 -0.60 -8.70
C ALA A 16 -4.74 -1.88 -9.47
N GLU A 17 -5.72 -2.66 -9.93
CA GLU A 17 -5.50 -3.83 -10.79
C GLU A 17 -4.90 -3.44 -12.14
N ARG A 18 -5.48 -2.43 -12.81
CA ARG A 18 -4.95 -1.94 -14.11
C ARG A 18 -3.51 -1.44 -14.01
N TYR A 19 -3.13 -0.89 -12.86
CA TYR A 19 -1.76 -0.40 -12.61
C TYR A 19 -0.81 -1.54 -12.20
N GLY A 20 -1.33 -2.76 -11.97
CA GLY A 20 -0.54 -3.91 -11.52
C GLY A 20 -0.14 -3.85 -10.05
N TRP A 21 -0.79 -2.99 -9.25
CA TRP A 21 -0.51 -2.89 -7.82
C TRP A 21 -1.11 -4.08 -7.05
N VAL A 22 -2.31 -4.50 -7.43
CA VAL A 22 -2.95 -5.72 -6.93
C VAL A 22 -3.12 -6.73 -8.06
N ASN A 23 -3.19 -8.02 -7.73
CA ASN A 23 -3.30 -9.07 -8.74
C ASN A 23 -4.64 -9.06 -9.49
N ARG A 24 -5.74 -8.75 -8.79
CA ARG A 24 -7.11 -8.75 -9.33
C ARG A 24 -8.10 -8.01 -8.41
N ALA A 25 -8.99 -7.20 -8.97
CA ALA A 25 -10.19 -6.72 -8.31
C ALA A 25 -11.31 -7.77 -8.43
N VAL A 26 -12.00 -8.03 -7.33
CA VAL A 26 -13.03 -9.08 -7.22
C VAL A 26 -14.30 -8.44 -6.65
N PRO A 27 -15.51 -8.83 -7.11
CA PRO A 27 -16.75 -8.41 -6.46
C PRO A 27 -16.70 -8.67 -4.95
N ALA A 28 -17.20 -7.72 -4.16
CA ALA A 28 -17.06 -7.76 -2.71
C ALA A 28 -17.72 -9.00 -2.08
N ASP A 29 -18.82 -9.49 -2.67
CA ASP A 29 -19.57 -10.67 -2.26
C ASP A 29 -18.90 -11.99 -2.68
N GLU A 30 -17.90 -11.97 -3.56
CA GLU A 30 -17.14 -13.14 -4.00
C GLU A 30 -15.72 -13.21 -3.41
N LEU A 31 -15.23 -12.13 -2.80
CA LEU A 31 -13.84 -11.99 -2.37
C LEU A 31 -13.41 -13.12 -1.42
N ASP A 32 -14.24 -13.43 -0.43
CA ASP A 32 -13.93 -14.43 0.59
C ASP A 32 -13.78 -15.84 -0.02
N ASP A 33 -14.72 -16.23 -0.89
CA ASP A 33 -14.70 -17.54 -1.57
C ASP A 33 -13.52 -17.67 -2.53
N VAL A 34 -13.19 -16.59 -3.25
CA VAL A 34 -12.04 -16.54 -4.14
C VAL A 34 -10.74 -16.75 -3.37
N VAL A 35 -10.58 -16.07 -2.23
CA VAL A 35 -9.38 -16.18 -1.40
C VAL A 35 -9.29 -17.55 -0.73
N ASP A 36 -10.38 -18.06 -0.15
CA ASP A 36 -10.42 -19.38 0.50
C ASP A 36 -10.05 -20.49 -0.49
N ARG A 37 -10.65 -20.49 -1.68
CA ARG A 37 -10.34 -21.47 -2.73
C ARG A 37 -8.87 -21.40 -3.15
N LEU A 38 -8.31 -20.20 -3.34
CA LEU A 38 -6.91 -20.03 -3.71
C LEU A 38 -5.98 -20.57 -2.61
N ALA A 39 -6.25 -20.21 -1.36
CA ALA A 39 -5.45 -20.64 -0.21
C ALA A 39 -5.49 -22.18 -0.06
N ARG A 40 -6.67 -22.80 -0.13
CA ARG A 40 -6.81 -24.27 -0.08
C ARG A 40 -6.06 -24.97 -1.19
N ASN A 41 -6.15 -24.45 -2.41
CA ASN A 41 -5.45 -25.05 -3.55
C ASN A 41 -3.93 -24.98 -3.38
N ILE A 42 -3.39 -23.88 -2.87
CA ILE A 42 -1.95 -23.75 -2.59
C ILE A 42 -1.54 -24.67 -1.43
N ALA A 43 -2.33 -24.73 -0.36
CA ALA A 43 -2.05 -25.57 0.80
C ALA A 43 -2.13 -27.07 0.52
N ALA A 44 -2.92 -27.48 -0.47
CA ALA A 44 -3.03 -28.88 -0.91
C ALA A 44 -1.85 -29.36 -1.77
N LEU A 45 -0.90 -28.46 -2.12
CA LEU A 45 0.29 -28.85 -2.89
C LEU A 45 1.19 -29.79 -2.06
N PRO A 46 1.82 -30.79 -2.69
CA PRO A 46 2.81 -31.64 -2.03
C PRO A 46 3.94 -30.86 -1.36
N GLU A 47 4.51 -31.45 -0.31
CA GLU A 47 5.65 -30.89 0.40
C GLU A 47 6.78 -30.51 -0.57
N GLY A 48 7.36 -29.32 -0.37
CA GLY A 48 8.48 -28.82 -1.17
C GLY A 48 8.10 -28.11 -2.48
N VAL A 49 6.88 -28.26 -2.99
CA VAL A 49 6.46 -27.60 -4.25
C VAL A 49 6.49 -26.08 -4.14
N ILE A 50 5.94 -25.51 -3.06
CA ILE A 50 5.93 -24.07 -2.82
C ILE A 50 7.37 -23.53 -2.74
N ALA A 51 8.25 -24.23 -2.04
CA ALA A 51 9.65 -23.84 -1.88
C ALA A 51 10.41 -23.90 -3.22
N ALA A 52 10.15 -24.92 -4.04
CA ALA A 52 10.74 -25.03 -5.37
C ALA A 52 10.27 -23.90 -6.28
N ALA A 53 8.97 -23.59 -6.29
CA ALA A 53 8.42 -22.49 -7.09
C ALA A 53 9.03 -21.13 -6.69
N LYS A 54 9.11 -20.83 -5.39
CA LYS A 54 9.75 -19.60 -4.89
C LYS A 54 11.24 -19.50 -5.19
N ARG A 55 11.95 -20.63 -5.27
CA ARG A 55 13.37 -20.63 -5.69
C ARG A 55 13.54 -20.36 -7.18
N ALA A 56 12.59 -20.79 -8.01
CA ALA A 56 12.63 -20.59 -9.45
C ALA A 56 12.19 -19.18 -9.87
N ILE A 57 11.24 -18.58 -9.13
CA ILE A 57 10.72 -17.23 -9.38
C ILE A 57 11.35 -16.30 -8.35
N VAL A 58 12.51 -15.75 -8.71
CA VAL A 58 13.30 -14.88 -7.83
C VAL A 58 12.79 -13.43 -7.95
N PRO A 59 12.46 -12.76 -6.84
CA PRO A 59 12.09 -11.34 -6.88
C PRO A 59 13.29 -10.47 -7.27
N GLU A 60 13.02 -9.26 -7.74
CA GLU A 60 14.06 -8.26 -7.99
C GLU A 60 14.83 -7.94 -6.70
N ASP A 61 16.15 -7.71 -6.81
CA ASP A 61 16.94 -7.21 -5.69
C ASP A 61 16.70 -5.71 -5.51
N LEU A 62 15.97 -5.39 -4.45
CA LEU A 62 15.57 -4.02 -4.12
C LEU A 62 16.50 -3.34 -3.10
N ALA A 63 17.59 -3.98 -2.65
CA ALA A 63 18.39 -3.47 -1.54
C ALA A 63 18.85 -2.02 -1.75
N GLU A 64 19.38 -1.70 -2.92
CA GLU A 64 19.81 -0.33 -3.25
C GLU A 64 18.63 0.63 -3.44
N GLY A 65 17.51 0.15 -3.98
CA GLY A 65 16.27 0.92 -4.11
C GLY A 65 15.75 1.36 -2.73
N LEU A 66 15.68 0.43 -1.79
CA LEU A 66 15.23 0.64 -0.42
C LEU A 66 16.13 1.62 0.34
N ARG A 67 17.46 1.53 0.16
CA ARG A 67 18.37 2.54 0.75
C ARG A 67 18.10 3.94 0.21
N ARG A 68 17.96 4.08 -1.11
CA ARG A 68 17.67 5.39 -1.73
C ARG A 68 16.32 5.96 -1.29
N GLU A 69 15.30 5.11 -1.19
CA GLU A 69 13.98 5.49 -0.66
C GLU A 69 14.10 5.98 0.79
N HIS A 70 14.80 5.23 1.64
CA HIS A 70 15.02 5.61 3.04
C HIS A 70 15.72 6.97 3.17
N ASP A 71 16.81 7.18 2.43
CA ASP A 71 17.54 8.45 2.47
C ASP A 71 16.65 9.62 2.00
N ALA A 72 15.84 9.42 0.97
CA ALA A 72 14.90 10.43 0.48
C ALA A 72 13.80 10.74 1.51
N TRP A 73 13.21 9.71 2.12
CA TRP A 73 12.19 9.83 3.16
C TRP A 73 12.73 10.54 4.40
N ALA A 74 13.88 10.11 4.92
CA ALA A 74 14.48 10.64 6.15
C ALA A 74 14.78 12.14 6.02
N ASN A 75 15.26 12.56 4.84
CA ASN A 75 15.53 13.96 4.54
C ASN A 75 14.28 14.84 4.44
N GLN A 76 13.10 14.28 4.12
CA GLN A 76 11.83 15.01 4.20
C GLN A 76 11.30 15.03 5.63
N PHE A 77 11.40 13.92 6.34
CA PHE A 77 10.86 13.77 7.69
C PHE A 77 11.59 14.63 8.73
N ALA A 78 12.87 14.94 8.49
CA ALA A 78 13.65 15.86 9.32
C ALA A 78 13.23 17.34 9.18
N ARG A 79 12.33 17.67 8.24
CA ARG A 79 11.90 19.05 8.01
C ARG A 79 10.73 19.44 8.93
N PRO A 80 10.63 20.70 9.38
CA PRO A 80 9.55 21.15 10.25
C PRO A 80 8.14 20.95 9.68
N GLU A 81 8.01 20.96 8.36
CA GLU A 81 6.72 20.76 7.66
C GLU A 81 6.12 19.38 7.97
N ALA A 82 6.95 18.34 8.05
CA ALA A 82 6.48 16.99 8.34
C ALA A 82 5.84 16.91 9.74
N GLU A 83 6.53 17.43 10.77
CA GLU A 83 5.99 17.49 12.13
C GLU A 83 4.72 18.35 12.19
N ARG A 84 4.72 19.52 11.54
CA ARG A 84 3.58 20.43 11.53
C ARG A 84 2.33 19.76 10.95
N LEU A 85 2.45 19.14 9.78
CA LEU A 85 1.33 18.46 9.12
C LEU A 85 0.85 17.24 9.91
N ILE A 86 1.75 16.44 10.47
CA ILE A 86 1.39 15.27 11.29
C ILE A 86 0.61 15.70 12.55
N ARG A 87 1.11 16.69 13.30
CA ARG A 87 0.41 17.23 14.47
C ARG A 87 -0.90 17.89 14.09
N GLY A 88 -0.92 18.60 12.96
CA GLY A 88 -2.13 19.18 12.37
C GLY A 88 -3.18 18.11 12.11
N GLY A 89 -2.83 17.05 11.40
CA GLY A 89 -3.73 15.93 11.10
C GLY A 89 -4.32 15.32 12.37
N LEU A 90 -3.48 14.99 13.36
CA LEU A 90 -3.95 14.46 14.65
C LEU A 90 -4.94 15.39 15.36
N THR A 91 -4.68 16.70 15.34
CA THR A 91 -5.56 17.72 15.94
C THR A 91 -6.92 17.79 15.21
N HIS A 92 -6.94 17.52 13.91
CA HIS A 92 -8.14 17.59 13.06
C HIS A 92 -8.83 16.24 12.85
N GLY A 93 -8.43 15.20 13.60
CA GLY A 93 -9.14 13.92 13.63
C GLY A 93 -8.54 12.81 12.75
N ALA A 94 -7.32 12.97 12.21
CA ALA A 94 -6.57 11.83 11.71
C ALA A 94 -6.43 10.76 12.81
N GLN A 95 -6.34 9.49 12.42
CA GLN A 95 -6.44 8.31 13.29
C GLN A 95 -7.79 8.12 14.01
N THR A 96 -8.84 8.82 13.60
CA THR A 96 -10.23 8.52 13.97
C THR A 96 -10.97 7.94 12.78
N ARG A 97 -12.02 7.14 13.01
CA ARG A 97 -12.78 6.53 11.91
C ARG A 97 -13.27 7.57 10.90
N ASP A 98 -13.78 8.70 11.35
CA ASP A 98 -14.38 9.69 10.45
C ASP A 98 -13.32 10.50 9.71
N GLY A 99 -12.19 10.82 10.36
CA GLY A 99 -11.08 11.52 9.70
C GLY A 99 -10.35 10.65 8.66
N GLU A 100 -10.30 9.34 8.85
CA GLU A 100 -9.67 8.39 7.92
C GLU A 100 -10.56 8.05 6.71
N ARG A 101 -11.84 8.46 6.67
CA ARG A 101 -12.73 8.17 5.51
C ARG A 101 -12.38 8.97 4.26
N ASP A 102 -11.80 10.15 4.44
CA ASP A 102 -11.29 11.05 3.38
C ASP A 102 -10.03 11.72 3.92
N LEU A 103 -8.99 10.90 4.15
CA LEU A 103 -7.74 11.36 4.74
C LEU A 103 -7.04 12.37 3.82
N GLU A 104 -7.16 12.18 2.51
CA GLU A 104 -6.61 13.05 1.48
C GLU A 104 -7.21 14.46 1.58
N GLY A 105 -8.53 14.56 1.66
CA GLY A 105 -9.25 15.81 1.89
C GLY A 105 -8.87 16.46 3.22
N LEU A 106 -8.79 15.67 4.30
CA LEU A 106 -8.40 16.14 5.63
C LEU A 106 -7.01 16.78 5.60
N LEU A 107 -6.01 16.08 5.05
CA LEU A 107 -4.61 16.55 5.04
C LEU A 107 -4.42 17.76 4.11
N ARG A 108 -5.10 17.80 2.95
CA ARG A 108 -5.06 18.95 2.04
C ARG A 108 -5.78 20.19 2.60
N GLY A 109 -6.73 19.98 3.50
CA GLY A 109 -7.46 21.06 4.19
C GLY A 109 -6.72 21.69 5.37
N LEU A 110 -5.56 21.14 5.77
CA LEU A 110 -4.77 21.71 6.86
C LEU A 110 -4.21 23.09 6.47
N PRO A 111 -4.18 24.06 7.40
CA PRO A 111 -3.52 25.33 7.15
C PRO A 111 -2.01 25.11 6.95
N GLY A 112 -1.46 25.80 5.94
CA GLY A 112 -0.04 25.75 5.57
C GLY A 112 0.90 26.18 6.67
#